data_AF-A0A352IL22-F1
#
_entry.id   AF-A0A352IL22-F1
#
_cell.length_a   1.000
_cell.length_b   1.000
_cell.length_c   1.000
_cell.angle_alpha   90.00
_cell.angle_beta   90.00
_cell.angle_gamma   90.00
#
_symmetry.space_group_name_H-M   'P 1'
#
loop_
_entity.id
_entity.type
_entity.pdbx_description
1 polymer ?
#
loop_
_entity_poly.entity_id
_entity_poly.type
_entity_poly.pdbx_seq_one_letter_code
_entity_poly.pdbx_strand_id
1 'polypeptide(L)'
;IAVDTSLINNLSEEQKSELLKEIEKYGYIVLDMTFDKLEEQGYIEELYFKEGILFNIEDKPMSGNAILMNVSKWRSGLGAIGYNDLKVEYKNGNWKITKTESAWIS
;
A
#
# COMPACT_ATOMS: atom_id res chain seq x y z
N ILE A 1 -7.13 9.40 -1.69
CA ILE A 1 -6.15 8.30 -1.82
C ILE A 1 -6.83 7.03 -1.37
N ALA A 2 -6.60 5.90 -2.04
CA ALA A 2 -6.98 4.60 -1.53
C ALA A 2 -5.72 3.83 -1.11
N VAL A 3 -5.81 3.11 0.00
CA VAL A 3 -4.78 2.19 0.48
C VAL A 3 -5.46 0.85 0.69
N ASP A 4 -5.04 -0.17 -0.05
CA ASP A 4 -5.52 -1.53 0.17
C ASP A 4 -4.71 -2.15 1.31
N THR A 5 -5.33 -2.28 2.48
CA THR A 5 -4.73 -2.91 3.67
C THR A 5 -5.10 -4.39 3.83
N SER A 6 -5.86 -4.95 2.88
CA SER A 6 -6.43 -6.30 3.00
C SER A 6 -5.36 -7.41 3.05
N LEU A 7 -4.19 -7.15 2.46
CA LEU A 7 -3.05 -8.06 2.42
C LEU A 7 -1.91 -7.66 3.37
N ILE A 8 -2.17 -6.76 4.32
CA ILE A 8 -1.26 -6.46 5.43
C ILE A 8 -1.54 -7.44 6.57
N ASN A 9 -0.60 -8.34 6.81
CA ASN A 9 -0.65 -9.40 7.81
C ASN A 9 0.09 -9.02 9.11
N ASN A 10 1.04 -8.08 9.07
CA ASN A 10 1.81 -7.70 10.26
C ASN A 10 1.18 -6.60 11.12
N LEU A 11 0.00 -6.10 10.74
CA LEU A 11 -0.75 -5.10 11.52
C LEU A 11 -2.12 -5.65 11.92
N SER A 12 -2.55 -5.36 13.15
CA SER A 12 -3.94 -5.55 13.57
C SER A 12 -4.87 -4.55 12.87
N GLU A 13 -6.18 -4.80 12.89
CA GLU A 13 -7.18 -3.87 12.35
C GLU A 13 -7.12 -2.48 13.02
N GLU A 14 -6.82 -2.43 14.32
CA GLU A 14 -6.60 -1.18 15.04
C GLU A 14 -5.37 -0.43 14.51
N GLN A 15 -4.25 -1.14 14.30
CA GLN A 15 -3.02 -0.57 13.75
C GLN A 15 -3.17 -0.14 12.29
N LYS A 16 -3.97 -0.86 11.48
CA LYS A 16 -4.34 -0.43 10.13
C LYS A 16 -5.13 0.88 10.18
N SER A 17 -6.09 1.00 11.09
CA SER A 17 -6.84 2.25 11.30
C SER A 17 -5.92 3.42 11.69
N GLU A 18 -4.95 3.18 12.58
CA GLU A 18 -3.95 4.19 12.96
C GLU A 18 -3.07 4.61 11.76
N LEU A 19 -2.59 3.66 10.97
CA LEU A 19 -1.83 3.94 9.75
C LEU A 19 -2.60 4.86 8.81
N LEU A 20 -3.88 4.57 8.56
CA LEU A 20 -4.72 5.37 7.67
C LEU A 20 -4.94 6.79 8.22
N LYS A 21 -5.17 6.93 9.53
CA LYS A 21 -5.26 8.24 10.19
C LYS A 21 -3.98 9.06 10.10
N GLU A 22 -2.81 8.42 10.18
CA GLU A 22 -1.53 9.11 9.95
C GLU A 22 -1.40 9.62 8.51
N ILE A 23 -1.95 8.90 7.53
CA ILE A 23 -1.98 9.34 6.13
C ILE A 23 -2.96 10.51 5.93
N GLU A 24 -4.11 10.51 6.62
CA GLU A 24 -5.08 11.61 6.57
C GLU A 24 -4.48 12.96 7.01
N LYS A 25 -3.46 12.95 7.89
CA LYS A 25 -2.75 14.17 8.32
C LYS A 25 -2.08 14.93 7.18
N TYR A 26 -1.84 14.29 6.04
CA TYR A 26 -1.34 14.95 4.82
C TYR A 26 -2.42 15.72 4.05
N GLY A 27 -3.67 15.76 4.54
CA GLY A 27 -4.77 16.55 3.96
C GLY A 27 -5.57 15.81 2.88
N TYR A 28 -5.46 14.48 2.82
CA TYR A 28 -6.19 13.66 1.86
C TYR A 28 -7.30 12.87 2.54
N ILE A 29 -8.43 12.69 1.84
CA ILE A 29 -9.40 11.64 2.18
C ILE A 29 -8.73 10.30 1.87
N VAL A 30 -8.72 9.40 2.86
CA VAL A 30 -8.14 8.06 2.75
C VAL A 30 -9.25 7.02 2.74
N LEU A 31 -9.24 6.16 1.72
CA LEU A 31 -10.16 5.03 1.58
C LEU A 31 -9.40 3.73 1.85
N ASP A 32 -9.94 2.86 2.70
CA ASP A 32 -9.44 1.50 2.90
C ASP A 32 -10.24 0.53 2.02
N MET A 33 -9.83 0.41 0.76
CA MET A 33 -10.58 -0.31 -0.26
C MET A 33 -9.65 -1.03 -1.23
N THR A 34 -10.06 -2.24 -1.61
CA THR A 34 -9.48 -2.98 -2.72
C THR A 34 -9.86 -2.31 -4.05
N PHE A 35 -9.16 -2.68 -5.12
CA PHE A 35 -9.50 -2.26 -6.47
C PHE A 35 -10.98 -2.55 -6.82
N ASP A 36 -11.42 -3.78 -6.57
CA ASP A 36 -12.80 -4.22 -6.87
C ASP A 36 -13.86 -3.37 -6.15
N LYS A 37 -13.61 -3.00 -4.87
CA LYS A 37 -14.52 -2.14 -4.11
C LYS A 37 -14.55 -0.70 -4.65
N LEU A 38 -13.40 -0.20 -5.13
CA LEU A 38 -13.34 1.12 -5.74
C LEU A 38 -14.11 1.14 -7.08
N GLU A 39 -14.05 0.07 -7.86
CA GLU A 39 -14.89 -0.09 -9.06
C GLU A 39 -16.38 -0.18 -8.71
N GLU A 40 -16.75 -1.03 -7.75
CA GLU A 40 -18.14 -1.21 -7.31
C GLU A 40 -18.78 0.11 -6.84
N GLN A 41 -18.01 0.96 -6.17
CA GLN A 41 -18.48 2.26 -5.67
C GLN A 41 -18.33 3.41 -6.67
N GLY A 42 -17.88 3.15 -7.91
CA GLY A 42 -17.75 4.16 -8.95
C GLY A 42 -16.58 5.14 -8.76
N TYR A 43 -15.60 4.80 -7.93
CA TYR A 43 -14.34 5.57 -7.84
C TYR A 43 -13.41 5.28 -9.02
N ILE A 44 -13.45 4.03 -9.51
CA ILE A 44 -12.74 3.59 -10.70
C ILE A 44 -13.78 3.29 -11.77
N GLU A 45 -13.64 3.97 -12.91
CA GLU A 45 -14.45 3.73 -14.10
C GLU A 45 -13.51 3.61 -15.30
N GLU A 46 -13.76 2.66 -16.20
CA GLU A 46 -12.93 2.46 -17.41
C GLU A 46 -11.42 2.33 -17.11
N LEU A 47 -11.07 1.61 -16.03
CA LEU A 47 -9.69 1.48 -15.53
C LEU A 47 -9.03 2.82 -15.20
N TYR A 48 -9.78 3.80 -14.72
CA TYR A 48 -9.25 5.11 -14.36
C TYR A 48 -9.76 5.58 -12.99
N PHE A 49 -8.84 5.79 -12.04
CA PHE A 49 -9.17 6.46 -10.78
C PHE A 49 -9.02 7.97 -10.96
N LYS A 50 -10.13 8.64 -11.27
CA LYS A 50 -10.13 10.03 -11.75
C LYS A 50 -9.43 11.02 -10.80
N GLU A 51 -9.80 10.97 -9.53
CA GLU A 51 -9.34 11.89 -8.48
C GLU A 51 -8.45 11.18 -7.44
N GLY A 52 -7.91 10.01 -7.80
CA GLY A 52 -7.29 9.11 -6.83
C GLY A 52 -6.04 8.41 -7.32
N ILE A 53 -5.41 7.77 -6.35
CA ILE A 53 -4.30 6.85 -6.51
C ILE A 53 -4.59 5.71 -5.55
N LEU A 54 -4.41 4.48 -6.02
CA LEU A 54 -4.48 3.27 -5.21
C LEU A 54 -3.05 2.83 -4.84
N PHE A 55 -2.78 2.72 -3.55
CA PHE A 55 -1.61 2.03 -3.03
C PHE A 55 -2.02 0.61 -2.63
N ASN A 56 -1.32 -0.39 -3.14
CA ASN A 56 -1.47 -1.76 -2.68
C ASN A 56 -0.28 -2.14 -1.79
N ILE A 57 -0.55 -2.77 -0.66
CA ILE A 57 0.46 -3.22 0.29
C ILE A 57 0.18 -4.68 0.65
N GLU A 58 1.04 -5.56 0.18
CA GLU A 58 1.06 -6.98 0.54
C GLU A 58 2.34 -7.25 1.32
N ASP A 59 2.24 -7.87 2.49
CA ASP A 59 3.41 -8.25 3.27
C ASP A 59 3.45 -9.73 3.62
N LYS A 60 4.67 -10.23 3.82
CA LYS A 60 4.92 -11.57 4.36
C LYS A 60 4.99 -11.48 5.89
N PRO A 61 4.62 -12.54 6.63
CA PRO A 61 4.82 -12.58 8.07
C PRO A 61 6.25 -12.19 8.46
N MET A 62 6.38 -11.37 9.49
CA MET A 62 7.66 -10.90 9.99
C MET A 62 8.59 -12.08 10.31
N SER A 63 9.84 -11.99 9.86
CA SER A 63 10.88 -12.97 10.13
C SER A 63 12.07 -12.29 10.80
N GLY A 64 12.28 -12.59 12.07
CA GLY A 64 13.26 -11.89 12.90
C GLY A 64 12.92 -10.41 13.05
N ASN A 65 13.81 -9.54 12.57
CA ASN A 65 13.62 -8.09 12.56
C ASN A 65 13.29 -7.54 11.17
N ALA A 66 12.81 -8.37 10.25
CA ALA A 66 12.57 -8.00 8.86
C ALA A 66 11.16 -8.37 8.38
N ILE A 67 10.63 -7.53 7.49
CA ILE A 67 9.39 -7.74 6.75
C ILE A 67 9.72 -7.62 5.26
N LEU A 68 9.21 -8.56 4.45
CA LEU A 68 9.23 -8.47 3.00
C LEU A 68 7.85 -8.05 2.51
N MET A 69 7.81 -7.12 1.56
CA MET A 69 6.58 -6.53 1.06
C MET A 69 6.59 -6.43 -0.46
N ASN A 70 5.43 -6.64 -1.07
CA ASN A 70 5.15 -6.17 -2.42
C ASN A 70 4.30 -4.91 -2.30
N VAL A 71 4.74 -3.83 -2.92
CA VAL A 71 4.03 -2.55 -2.88
C VAL A 71 3.87 -1.98 -4.27
N SER A 72 2.72 -1.39 -4.56
CA SER A 72 2.49 -0.74 -5.84
C SER A 72 1.66 0.53 -5.69
N LYS A 73 1.81 1.40 -6.69
CA LYS A 73 1.02 2.61 -6.89
C LYS A 73 0.37 2.51 -8.27
N TRP A 74 -0.96 2.46 -8.27
CA TRP A 74 -1.77 2.43 -9.47
C TRP A 74 -2.67 3.66 -9.55
N ARG A 75 -2.88 4.18 -10.76
CA ARG A 75 -3.84 5.27 -11.02
C ARG A 75 -4.77 4.94 -12.17
N SER A 76 -4.25 4.23 -13.18
CA SER A 76 -5.01 3.94 -14.39
C SER A 76 -4.48 2.71 -15.13
N GLY A 77 -5.25 2.23 -16.09
CA GLY A 77 -4.86 1.18 -17.04
C GLY A 77 -3.66 1.53 -17.93
N LEU A 78 -3.06 2.72 -17.78
CA LEU A 78 -1.79 3.08 -18.42
C LEU A 78 -0.58 2.46 -17.72
N GLY A 79 -0.77 1.94 -16.51
CA GLY A 79 0.27 1.19 -15.81
C GLY A 79 0.30 1.37 -14.31
N ALA A 80 1.16 0.58 -13.69
CA ALA A 80 1.51 0.67 -12.28
C ALA A 80 3.02 0.74 -12.10
N ILE A 81 3.44 1.31 -10.98
CA ILE A 81 4.84 1.25 -10.53
C ILE A 81 4.88 0.58 -9.17
N GLY A 82 5.91 -0.21 -8.90
CA GLY A 82 6.01 -0.91 -7.63
C GLY A 82 7.38 -1.47 -7.34
N TYR A 83 7.46 -2.14 -6.20
CA TYR A 83 8.61 -2.90 -5.74
C TYR A 83 8.14 -4.29 -5.34
N ASN A 84 8.83 -5.32 -5.81
CA ASN A 84 8.66 -6.68 -5.30
C ASN A 84 9.72 -6.98 -4.23
N ASP A 85 9.37 -7.77 -3.22
CA ASP A 85 10.29 -8.15 -2.13
C ASP A 85 11.06 -6.95 -1.52
N LEU A 86 10.39 -5.80 -1.39
CA LEU A 86 10.90 -4.66 -0.64
C LEU A 86 11.16 -5.11 0.79
N LYS A 87 12.35 -4.84 1.32
CA LYS A 87 12.72 -5.26 2.67
C LYS A 87 12.69 -4.08 3.64
N VAL A 88 11.89 -4.20 4.68
CA VAL A 88 11.90 -3.29 5.83
C VAL A 88 12.54 -4.01 7.01
N GLU A 89 13.53 -3.39 7.66
CA GLU A 89 14.20 -3.94 8.83
C GLU A 89 14.11 -3.00 10.03
N TYR A 90 13.85 -3.58 11.21
CA TYR A 90 13.91 -2.85 12.48
C TYR A 90 15.36 -2.74 12.94
N LYS A 91 15.89 -1.51 12.94
CA LYS A 91 17.28 -1.19 13.33
C LYS A 91 17.29 0.06 14.22
N ASN A 92 17.96 -0.04 15.37
CA ASN A 92 18.18 1.08 16.29
C ASN A 92 16.86 1.79 16.68
N GLY A 93 15.85 1.00 17.07
CA GLY A 93 14.57 1.52 17.54
C GLY A 93 13.61 2.01 16.46
N ASN A 94 13.93 1.82 15.16
CA ASN A 94 13.09 2.31 14.06
C ASN A 94 13.05 1.31 12.90
N TRP A 95 11.93 1.26 12.19
CA TRP A 95 11.79 0.54 10.93
C TRP A 95 12.45 1.33 9.80
N LYS A 96 13.23 0.66 8.94
CA LYS A 96 13.91 1.27 7.79
C LYS A 96 13.74 0.41 6.55
N ILE A 97 13.47 1.04 5.42
CA ILE A 97 13.60 0.38 4.13
C ILE A 97 15.09 0.13 3.88
N THR A 98 15.47 -1.13 3.64
CA THR A 98 16.87 -1.55 3.47
C THR A 98 17.14 -2.16 2.11
N LYS A 99 16.11 -2.54 1.35
CA LYS A 99 16.24 -3.05 -0.01
C LYS A 99 15.04 -2.66 -0.86
N THR A 100 15.31 -2.13 -2.06
CA THR A 100 14.32 -1.71 -3.08
C THR A 100 14.72 -2.10 -4.51
N GLU A 101 15.61 -3.08 -4.68
CA GLU A 101 16.26 -3.37 -5.97
C GLU A 101 15.31 -3.96 -7.03
N SER A 102 14.15 -4.47 -6.64
CA SER A 102 13.17 -5.09 -7.55
C SER A 102 12.06 -4.12 -7.96
N ALA A 103 12.44 -2.91 -8.38
CA ALA A 103 11.50 -1.93 -8.91
C ALA A 103 10.95 -2.38 -10.28
N TRP A 104 9.68 -2.09 -10.55
CA TRP A 104 9.06 -2.39 -11.84
C TRP A 104 8.07 -1.30 -12.28
N ILE A 105 7.85 -1.25 -13.59
CA ILE A 105 6.80 -0.49 -14.25
C ILE A 105 6.06 -1.49 -15.14
N SER A 106 4.74 -1.57 -15.00
CA SER A 106 3.87 -2.42 -15.82
C SER A 106 2.90 -1.56 -16.61
#